data_AF-A0A0B3S2Z9-F1
#
_entry.id   AF-A0A0B3S2Z9-F1
#
_cell.length_a   1.000
_cell.length_b   1.000
_cell.length_c   1.000
_cell.angle_alpha   90.00
_cell.angle_beta   90.00
_cell.angle_gamma   90.00
#
_symmetry.space_group_name_H-M   'P 1'
#
loop_
_entity.id
_entity.type
_entity.pdbx_description
1 polymer ?
#
loop_
_entity_poly.entity_id
_entity_poly.type
_entity_poly.pdbx_seq_one_letter_code
_entity_poly.pdbx_strand_id
1 'polypeptide(L)'
;MPHATALTPGLPEAAALLDGTVARTREDMREQGMALCGMGTRAMLTTFTAPRHRTCNTYGTGCTLSSAIAAGLALGVPLELATETAHSFVQQAIAAADGLQVGSGHGSLHHFHAVWE
;
A
#
# COMPACT_ATOMS: atom_id res chain seq x y z
N MET A 1 -10.34 12.53 11.81
CA MET A 1 -10.08 11.10 11.55
C MET A 1 -9.73 10.34 12.85
N PRO A 2 -10.55 10.35 13.93
CA PRO A 2 -10.11 9.80 15.23
C PRO A 2 -10.26 8.27 15.40
N HIS A 3 -10.78 7.56 14.39
CA HIS A 3 -11.12 6.13 14.52
C HIS A 3 -10.33 5.19 13.60
N ALA A 4 -9.52 5.73 12.67
CA ALA A 4 -8.73 4.90 11.77
C ALA A 4 -7.58 4.25 12.53
N THR A 5 -7.45 2.92 12.41
CA THR A 5 -6.29 2.17 12.94
C THR A 5 -5.07 2.30 12.03
N ALA A 6 -5.28 2.52 10.74
CA ALA A 6 -4.21 2.78 9.76
C ALA A 6 -4.74 3.70 8.64
N LEU A 7 -3.84 4.50 8.06
CA LEU A 7 -4.06 5.27 6.84
C LEU A 7 -2.99 4.88 5.82
N THR A 8 -3.38 4.62 4.57
CA THR A 8 -2.46 4.23 3.49
C THR A 8 -2.58 5.14 2.26
N PRO A 9 -2.43 6.47 2.41
CA PRO A 9 -2.60 7.38 1.29
C PRO A 9 -1.43 7.30 0.30
N GLY A 10 -1.71 7.49 -0.98
CA GLY A 10 -0.72 7.92 -1.96
C GLY A 10 -0.28 9.38 -1.73
N LEU A 11 0.76 9.84 -2.42
CA LEU A 11 1.26 11.22 -2.26
C LEU A 11 0.20 12.32 -2.52
N PRO A 12 -0.65 12.22 -3.57
CA PRO A 12 -1.69 13.22 -3.77
C PRO A 12 -2.77 13.20 -2.69
N GLU A 13 -3.10 12.02 -2.18
CA GLU A 13 -4.10 11.84 -1.12
C GLU A 13 -3.59 12.39 0.22
N ALA A 14 -2.31 12.16 0.55
CA ALA A 14 -1.66 12.70 1.74
C ALA A 14 -1.66 14.24 1.73
N ALA A 15 -1.30 14.84 0.59
CA ALA A 15 -1.35 16.28 0.42
C ALA A 15 -2.77 16.84 0.59
N ALA A 16 -3.78 16.19 0.01
CA ALA A 16 -5.18 16.60 0.15
C ALA A 16 -5.68 16.50 1.60
N LEU A 17 -5.29 15.47 2.35
CA LEU A 17 -5.63 15.31 3.77
C LEU A 17 -5.01 16.39 4.67
N LEU A 18 -3.87 16.93 4.26
CA LEU A 18 -3.11 17.95 4.99
C LEU A 18 -3.38 19.38 4.49
N ASP A 19 -4.24 19.55 3.49
CA ASP A 19 -4.43 20.83 2.78
C ASP A 19 -3.10 21.45 2.28
N GLY A 20 -2.24 20.59 1.73
CA GLY A 20 -0.87 20.91 1.32
C GLY A 20 -0.54 20.59 -0.13
N THR A 21 0.74 20.73 -0.50
CA THR A 21 1.23 20.42 -1.85
C THR A 21 1.69 18.96 -1.96
N VAL A 22 1.67 18.37 -3.16
CA VAL A 22 2.14 17.00 -3.36
C VAL A 22 3.65 16.91 -3.09
N ALA A 23 4.04 16.03 -2.16
CA ALA A 23 5.44 15.75 -1.85
C ALA A 23 6.24 15.36 -3.11
N ARG A 24 7.44 15.92 -3.25
CA ARG A 24 8.34 15.67 -4.39
C ARG A 24 9.65 15.01 -3.98
N THR A 25 10.03 15.16 -2.72
CA THR A 25 11.23 14.55 -2.15
C THR A 25 10.87 13.53 -1.06
N ARG A 26 11.82 12.66 -0.73
CA ARG A 26 11.67 11.74 0.43
C ARG A 26 11.49 12.50 1.74
N GLU A 27 12.07 13.69 1.84
CA GLU A 27 11.94 14.52 3.03
C GLU A 27 10.53 15.09 3.13
N ASP A 28 9.99 15.63 2.04
CA ASP A 28 8.59 16.09 1.98
C ASP A 28 7.62 14.95 2.37
N MET A 29 7.87 13.72 1.88
CA MET A 29 7.06 12.55 2.22
C MET A 29 7.11 12.25 3.73
N ARG A 30 8.28 12.35 4.34
CA ARG A 30 8.49 12.11 5.77
C ARG A 30 7.77 13.16 6.61
N GLU A 31 7.89 14.43 6.22
CA GLU A 31 7.19 15.56 6.87
C GLU A 31 5.66 15.38 6.82
N GLN A 32 5.12 15.05 5.64
CA GLN A 32 3.68 14.77 5.50
C GLN A 32 3.25 13.55 6.32
N GLY A 33 4.04 12.48 6.32
CA GLY A 33 3.77 11.29 7.13
C GLY A 33 3.71 11.59 8.63
N MET A 34 4.64 12.40 9.14
CA MET A 34 4.62 12.84 10.54
C MET A 34 3.42 13.74 10.85
N ALA A 35 3.07 14.65 9.94
CA ALA A 35 1.90 15.53 10.10
C ALA A 35 0.59 14.71 10.20
N LEU A 36 0.43 13.68 9.35
CA LEU A 36 -0.72 12.77 9.40
C LEU A 36 -0.79 11.99 10.73
N CYS A 37 0.35 11.56 11.28
CA CYS A 37 0.42 10.93 12.60
C CYS A 37 -0.07 11.89 13.70
N GLY A 38 0.28 13.18 13.58
CA GLY A 38 -0.14 14.24 14.52
C GLY A 38 -1.64 14.55 14.51
N MET A 39 -2.40 14.12 13.49
CA MET A 39 -3.85 14.34 13.40
C MET A 39 -4.69 13.40 14.29
N GLY A 40 -4.06 12.65 15.19
CA GLY A 40 -4.72 11.76 16.15
C GLY A 40 -5.00 10.35 15.62
N THR A 41 -4.27 9.92 14.60
CA THR A 41 -4.31 8.53 14.13
C THR A 41 -3.36 7.67 14.96
N ARG A 42 -3.75 6.42 15.27
CA ARG A 42 -2.81 5.41 15.77
C ARG A 42 -1.91 4.97 14.60
N ALA A 43 -1.03 5.85 14.18
CA ALA A 43 -0.22 5.66 12.99
C ALA A 43 1.21 5.23 13.34
N MET A 44 1.78 4.44 12.43
CA MET A 44 3.19 4.10 12.41
C MET A 44 3.74 4.60 11.08
N LEU A 45 4.80 5.41 11.12
CA LEU A 45 5.53 5.80 9.93
C LEU A 45 6.71 4.85 9.75
N THR A 46 6.71 4.09 8.66
CA THR A 46 7.79 3.16 8.31
C THR A 46 8.14 3.30 6.84
N THR A 47 9.35 2.89 6.46
CA THR A 47 9.83 2.93 5.08
C THR A 47 10.07 1.51 4.59
N PHE A 48 9.40 1.15 3.50
CA PHE A 48 9.64 -0.09 2.77
C PHE A 48 10.29 0.20 1.43
N THR A 49 11.13 -0.73 0.96
CA THR A 49 11.72 -0.70 -0.38
C THR A 49 11.53 -2.05 -1.04
N ALA A 50 11.30 -2.04 -2.35
CA ALA A 50 11.20 -3.23 -3.18
C ALA A 50 11.65 -2.92 -4.61
N PRO A 51 12.10 -3.92 -5.39
CA PRO A 51 12.38 -3.76 -6.81
C PRO A 51 11.15 -3.23 -7.56
N ARG A 52 11.37 -2.36 -8.55
CA ARG A 52 10.28 -1.93 -9.44
C ARG A 52 10.11 -2.95 -10.57
N HIS A 53 9.01 -3.69 -10.54
CA HIS A 53 8.63 -4.61 -11.60
C HIS A 53 8.18 -3.85 -12.85
N ARG A 54 8.66 -4.26 -14.03
CA ARG A 54 8.24 -3.70 -15.33
C ARG A 54 7.02 -4.46 -15.84
N THR A 55 5.83 -4.06 -15.40
CA THR A 55 4.54 -4.61 -15.85
C THR A 55 3.52 -3.49 -16.04
N CYS A 56 2.54 -3.71 -16.93
CA CYS A 56 1.36 -2.86 -17.06
C CYS A 56 0.20 -3.30 -16.14
N ASN A 57 0.32 -4.46 -15.49
CA ASN A 57 -0.72 -5.08 -14.67
C ASN A 57 -0.62 -4.63 -13.20
N THR A 58 -0.96 -3.36 -12.95
CA THR A 58 -0.85 -2.75 -11.61
C THR A 58 -2.20 -2.24 -11.07
N TYR A 59 -3.29 -2.53 -11.77
CA TYR A 59 -4.62 -2.12 -11.32
C TYR A 59 -4.97 -2.79 -9.98
N GLY A 60 -5.50 -2.00 -9.05
CA GLY A 60 -5.90 -2.49 -7.73
C GLY A 60 -4.78 -2.62 -6.70
N THR A 61 -3.56 -2.15 -6.97
CA THR A 61 -2.42 -2.24 -6.02
C THR A 61 -2.72 -1.63 -4.66
N GLY A 62 -3.28 -0.41 -4.61
CA GLY A 62 -3.65 0.24 -3.34
C GLY A 62 -4.75 -0.50 -2.59
N CYS A 63 -5.77 -1.00 -3.30
CA CYS A 63 -6.85 -1.78 -2.70
C CYS A 63 -6.35 -3.12 -2.14
N THR A 64 -5.46 -3.79 -2.87
CA THR A 64 -4.83 -5.06 -2.46
C THR A 64 -4.00 -4.85 -1.21
N LEU A 65 -3.16 -3.81 -1.17
CA LEU A 65 -2.36 -3.47 0.00
C LEU A 65 -3.25 -3.22 1.22
N SER A 66 -4.25 -2.35 1.08
CA SER A 66 -5.15 -2.00 2.18
C SER A 66 -5.94 -3.21 2.69
N SER A 67 -6.40 -4.07 1.78
CA SER A 67 -7.15 -5.29 2.13
C SER A 67 -6.27 -6.32 2.83
N ALA A 68 -5.02 -6.49 2.39
CA ALA A 68 -4.06 -7.39 3.02
C ALA A 68 -3.68 -6.93 4.44
N ILE A 69 -3.50 -5.61 4.67
CA ILE A 69 -3.29 -5.06 6.01
C ILE A 69 -4.51 -5.33 6.89
N ALA A 70 -5.72 -5.05 6.39
CA ALA A 70 -6.95 -5.28 7.14
C ALA A 70 -7.13 -6.76 7.51
N ALA A 71 -6.82 -7.69 6.59
CA ALA A 71 -6.85 -9.13 6.85
C ALA A 71 -5.85 -9.55 7.94
N GLY A 72 -4.60 -9.04 7.88
CA GLY A 72 -3.60 -9.30 8.93
C GLY A 72 -4.05 -8.80 10.30
N LEU A 73 -4.57 -7.57 10.38
CA LEU A 73 -5.13 -7.02 11.61
C LEU A 73 -6.30 -7.84 12.15
N ALA A 74 -7.19 -8.32 11.27
CA ALA A 74 -8.32 -9.17 11.66
C ALA A 74 -7.88 -10.53 12.23
N LEU A 75 -6.70 -11.03 11.84
CA LEU A 75 -6.08 -12.23 12.40
C LEU A 75 -5.31 -11.95 13.71
N GLY A 76 -5.34 -10.72 14.22
CA GLY A 76 -4.63 -10.32 15.43
C GLY A 76 -3.13 -10.07 15.23
N VAL A 77 -2.67 -9.98 13.98
CA VAL A 77 -1.28 -9.65 13.67
C VAL A 77 -1.02 -8.18 14.04
N PRO A 78 0.11 -7.85 14.71
CA PRO A 78 0.47 -6.46 14.99
C PRO A 78 0.54 -5.62 13.70
N LEU A 79 0.15 -4.35 13.78
CA LEU A 79 0.07 -3.45 12.62
C LEU A 79 1.37 -3.41 11.80
N GLU A 80 2.52 -3.38 12.46
CA GLU A 80 3.83 -3.36 11.81
C GLU A 80 4.04 -4.60 10.92
N LEU A 81 3.86 -5.78 11.51
CA LEU A 81 4.01 -7.06 10.82
C LEU A 81 2.92 -7.27 9.75
N ALA A 82 1.69 -6.82 10.00
CA ALA A 82 0.61 -6.87 9.01
C ALA A 82 0.95 -6.00 7.79
N THR A 83 1.55 -4.83 8.01
CA THR A 83 1.97 -3.92 6.93
C THR A 83 3.14 -4.49 6.13
N GLU A 84 4.15 -5.05 6.80
CA GLU A 84 5.28 -5.71 6.14
C GLU A 84 4.84 -6.91 5.30
N THR A 85 3.97 -7.76 5.87
CA THR A 85 3.41 -8.93 5.19
C THR A 85 2.60 -8.51 3.97
N ALA A 86 1.74 -7.49 4.11
CA ALA A 86 0.95 -6.96 3.00
C ALA A 86 1.82 -6.35 1.90
N HIS A 87 2.88 -5.62 2.25
CA HIS A 87 3.83 -5.10 1.27
C HIS A 87 4.51 -6.23 0.49
N SER A 88 5.00 -7.26 1.17
CA SER A 88 5.61 -8.44 0.53
C SER A 88 4.62 -9.18 -0.39
N PHE A 89 3.39 -9.38 0.08
CA PHE A 89 2.32 -10.00 -0.71
C PHE A 89 2.06 -9.24 -2.02
N VAL A 90 1.90 -7.92 -1.94
CA VAL A 90 1.67 -7.08 -3.13
C VAL A 90 2.83 -7.16 -4.11
N GLN A 91 4.08 -7.18 -3.65
CA GLN A 91 5.24 -7.31 -4.56
C GLN A 91 5.22 -8.65 -5.30
N GLN A 92 4.91 -9.75 -4.62
CA GLN A 92 4.79 -11.07 -5.24
C GLN A 92 3.61 -11.13 -6.23
N ALA A 93 2.48 -10.52 -5.87
CA ALA A 93 1.32 -10.42 -6.75
C ALA A 93 1.58 -9.57 -8.01
N ILE A 94 2.40 -8.51 -7.92
CA ILE A 94 2.90 -7.74 -9.08
C ILE A 94 3.85 -8.60 -9.91
N ALA A 95 4.79 -9.31 -9.27
CA ALA A 95 5.78 -10.13 -9.96
C ALA A 95 5.14 -11.25 -10.80
N ALA A 96 4.02 -11.82 -10.32
CA ALA A 96 3.25 -12.83 -11.01
C ALA A 96 2.16 -12.26 -11.95
N ALA A 97 1.98 -10.94 -12.01
CA ALA A 97 0.83 -10.32 -12.69
C ALA A 97 0.81 -10.57 -14.21
N ASP A 98 1.98 -10.72 -14.84
CA ASP A 98 2.07 -10.98 -16.29
C ASP A 98 1.72 -12.43 -16.65
N GLY A 99 1.63 -13.34 -15.66
CA GLY A 99 1.10 -14.69 -15.84
C GLY A 99 -0.42 -14.72 -16.04
N LEU A 100 -1.14 -13.67 -15.60
CA LEU A 100 -2.57 -13.52 -15.83
C LEU A 100 -2.84 -12.76 -17.12
N GLN A 101 -3.36 -13.47 -18.12
CA GLN A 101 -3.89 -12.85 -19.34
C GLN A 101 -5.38 -12.52 -19.19
N VAL A 102 -5.70 -11.56 -18.32
CA VAL A 102 -7.08 -11.14 -18.04
C VAL A 102 -7.31 -9.73 -18.61
N GLY A 103 -8.21 -9.64 -19.59
CA GLY A 103 -8.58 -8.39 -20.25
C GLY A 103 -7.62 -7.94 -21.36
N SER A 104 -7.90 -6.79 -21.99
CA SER A 104 -7.14 -6.23 -23.10
C SER A 104 -6.48 -4.87 -22.78
N GLY A 105 -6.45 -4.48 -21.50
CA GLY A 105 -5.94 -3.19 -21.00
C GLY A 105 -4.91 -3.35 -19.88
N HIS A 106 -4.87 -2.41 -18.92
CA HIS A 106 -4.05 -2.56 -17.71
C HIS A 106 -4.62 -3.70 -16.85
N GLY A 107 -3.92 -4.83 -16.78
CA GLY A 107 -4.38 -6.00 -16.05
C GLY A 107 -4.33 -5.85 -14.53
N SER A 108 -4.95 -6.80 -13.85
CA SER A 108 -4.92 -6.91 -12.39
C SER A 108 -3.65 -7.61 -11.90
N LEU A 109 -3.38 -7.46 -10.61
CA LEU A 109 -2.37 -8.26 -9.90
C LEU A 109 -2.79 -9.74 -9.82
N HIS A 110 -1.82 -10.64 -9.65
CA HIS A 110 -2.11 -12.05 -9.37
C HIS A 110 -2.38 -12.31 -7.88
N HIS A 111 -3.62 -12.13 -7.45
CA HIS A 111 -4.01 -12.24 -6.03
C HIS A 111 -3.81 -13.67 -5.48
N PHE A 112 -3.89 -14.68 -6.35
CA PHE A 112 -3.77 -16.10 -6.00
C PHE A 112 -2.38 -16.68 -6.25
N HIS A 113 -1.33 -15.83 -6.33
CA HIS A 113 -0.01 -16.25 -6.81
C HIS A 113 0.65 -17.33 -5.93
N ALA A 114 0.19 -17.47 -4.68
CA ALA A 114 0.71 -18.43 -3.72
C ALA A 114 -0.08 -19.75 -3.71
N VAL A 115 -1.21 -19.84 -4.41
CA VAL A 115 -2.12 -21.01 -4.35
C VAL A 115 -2.42 -21.61 -5.72
N TRP A 116 -2.08 -20.93 -6.82
CA TRP A 116 -2.34 -21.39 -8.17
C TRP A 116 -1.36 -20.76 -9.17
N GLU A 117 -0.96 -21.55 -10.19
CA GLU A 117 -0.17 -21.15 -11.37
C GLU A 117 -1.04 -21.11 -12.62
#